data_AF-A0A2H5B0Y5-F1
#
_entry.id   AF-A0A2H5B0Y5-F1
#
_cell.length_a   1.000
_cell.length_b   1.000
_cell.length_c   1.000
_cell.angle_alpha   90.00
_cell.angle_beta   90.00
_cell.angle_gamma   90.00
#
_symmetry.space_group_name_H-M   'P 1'
#
loop_
_entity.id
_entity.type
_entity.pdbx_description
1 polymer ?
#
loop_
_entity_poly.entity_id
_entity_poly.type
_entity_poly.pdbx_seq_one_letter_code
_entity_poly.pdbx_strand_id
1 'polypeptide(L)' 'MIKVRRTRLDSGAPAVVRATDENLVLTVDDRHITATGAAAIETALNGLADGCPGPGGGGDS' A
#
# COMPACT_ATOMS: atom_id res chain seq x y z
N MET A 1 0.05 6.32 7.03
CA MET A 1 -0.19 4.86 6.99
C MET A 1 -0.85 4.50 5.66
N ILE A 2 -0.51 3.36 5.05
CA ILE A 2 -1.09 2.91 3.78
C ILE A 2 -2.35 2.09 4.06
N LYS A 3 -3.44 2.37 3.34
CA LYS A 3 -4.69 1.61 3.39
C LYS A 3 -4.97 0.98 2.04
N VAL A 4 -5.27 -0.31 2.01
CA VAL A 4 -5.63 -1.05 0.80
C VAL A 4 -7.12 -1.36 0.81
N ARG A 5 -7.83 -0.94 -0.22
CA ARG A 5 -9.27 -1.16 -0.36
C ARG A 5 -9.56 -2.01 -1.57
N ARG A 6 -10.41 -3.03 -1.41
CA ARG A 6 -10.92 -3.84 -2.52
C ARG A 6 -12.28 -3.31 -2.96
N THR A 7 -12.42 -2.92 -4.22
CA THR A 7 -13.69 -2.46 -4.80
C THR A 7 -13.69 -2.68 -6.30
N ARG A 8 -14.85 -2.64 -6.93
CA ARG A 8 -14.95 -2.62 -8.40
C ARG A 8 -14.42 -1.29 -8.95
N LEU A 9 -13.52 -1.35 -9.94
CA LEU A 9 -13.03 -0.18 -10.66
C LEU A 9 -13.56 -0.19 -12.09
N ASP A 10 -14.43 0.77 -12.40
CA ASP A 10 -15.09 0.86 -13.71
C ASP A 10 -14.19 1.46 -14.81
N SER A 11 -13.03 2.01 -14.42
CA SER A 11 -12.05 2.57 -15.36
C SER A 11 -11.28 1.53 -16.16
N GLY A 12 -11.43 0.24 -15.83
CA GLY A 12 -10.62 -0.85 -16.40
C GLY A 12 -9.19 -0.91 -15.87
N ALA A 13 -8.76 0.05 -15.04
CA ALA A 13 -7.47 0.00 -14.38
C ALA A 13 -7.49 -1.06 -13.25
N PRO A 14 -6.43 -1.86 -13.09
CA PRO A 14 -6.37 -2.89 -12.03
C PRO A 14 -6.23 -2.28 -10.62
N ALA A 15 -5.74 -1.04 -10.53
CA ALA A 15 -5.61 -0.31 -9.27
C ALA A 15 -5.58 1.21 -9.50
N VAL A 16 -5.92 1.96 -8.44
CA VAL A 16 -5.80 3.42 -8.36
C VAL A 16 -5.22 3.78 -7.00
N VAL A 17 -4.28 4.72 -6.98
CA VAL A 17 -3.70 5.25 -5.74
C VAL A 17 -4.14 6.69 -5.53
N ARG A 18 -4.52 7.02 -4.30
CA ARG A 18 -4.78 8.40 -3.86
C ARG A 18 -3.98 8.68 -2.61
N ALA A 19 -3.17 9.75 -2.63
CA ALA A 19 -2.48 10.25 -1.46
C ALA A 19 -3.23 11.45 -0.87
N THR A 20 -3.34 11.48 0.45
CA THR A 20 -3.72 12.64 1.25
C THR A 20 -2.60 12.98 2.23
N ASP A 21 -2.75 14.07 2.96
CA ASP A 21 -1.90 14.45 4.09
C ASP A 21 -1.83 13.38 5.19
N GLU A 22 -2.95 12.70 5.45
CA GLU A 22 -3.04 11.68 6.50
C GLU A 22 -2.63 10.27 6.03
N ASN A 23 -3.01 9.88 4.81
CA ASN A 23 -2.91 8.48 4.37
C ASN A 23 -2.67 8.34 2.86
N LEU A 24 -2.09 7.20 2.47
CA LEU A 24 -2.08 6.74 1.09
C LEU A 24 -3.09 5.60 0.95
N VAL A 25 -4.07 5.78 0.08
CA VAL A 25 -5.13 4.80 -0.18
C VAL A 25 -4.85 4.14 -1.52
N LEU A 26 -4.50 2.85 -1.49
CA LEU A 26 -4.41 1.98 -2.66
C LEU A 26 -5.75 1.28 -2.83
N THR A 27 -6.46 1.57 -3.91
CA THR A 27 -7.69 0.89 -4.28
C THR A 27 -7.38 -0.12 -5.37
N VAL A 28 -7.70 -1.39 -5.14
CA VAL A 28 -7.47 -2.51 -6.05
C VAL A 28 -8.79 -3.08 -6.54
N ASP A 29 -8.85 -3.41 -7.83
CA ASP A 29 -10.04 -3.98 -8.46
C ASP A 29 -10.31 -5.39 -7.93
N ASP A 30 -11.55 -5.64 -7.49
CA ASP A 30 -11.97 -6.91 -6.90
C ASP A 30 -11.96 -8.11 -7.87
N ARG A 31 -11.84 -7.90 -9.18
CA ARG A 31 -11.70 -8.96 -10.18
C ARG A 31 -10.31 -9.57 -10.22
N HIS A 32 -9.31 -8.83 -9.76
CA HIS A 32 -7.91 -9.19 -9.93
C HIS A 32 -7.24 -9.62 -8.63
N ILE A 33 -7.90 -9.44 -7.48
CA ILE A 33 -7.32 -9.79 -6.18
C ILE A 33 -8.38 -10.29 -5.18
N THR A 34 -7.96 -11.19 -4.30
CA THR A 34 -8.81 -11.68 -3.20
C THR A 34 -8.81 -10.70 -2.02
N ALA A 35 -9.78 -10.88 -1.11
CA ALA A 35 -9.80 -10.15 0.17
C ALA A 35 -8.51 -10.32 0.96
N THR A 36 -8.06 -11.57 1.10
CA THR A 36 -6.83 -11.92 1.81
C THR A 36 -5.60 -11.33 1.13
N GLY A 37 -5.56 -11.34 -0.21
CA GLY A 37 -4.47 -10.73 -0.96
C GLY A 37 -4.36 -9.22 -0.73
N ALA A 38 -5.48 -8.50 -0.74
CA ALA A 38 -5.51 -7.07 -0.44
C ALA A 38 -5.01 -6.76 0.98
N ALA A 39 -5.45 -7.54 1.98
CA ALA A 39 -4.98 -7.41 3.36
C ALA A 39 -3.47 -7.69 3.50
N ALA A 40 -2.97 -8.74 2.85
CA ALA A 40 -1.54 -9.06 2.86
C ALA A 40 -0.69 -7.94 2.24
N ILE A 41 -1.16 -7.30 1.16
CA ILE A 41 -0.49 -6.14 0.57
C ILE A 41 -0.47 -4.96 1.54
N GLU A 42 -1.58 -4.68 2.25
CA GLU A 42 -1.62 -3.61 3.25
C GLU A 42 -0.57 -3.83 4.34
N THR A 43 -0.50 -5.05 4.88
CA THR A 43 0.52 -5.42 5.88
C THR A 43 1.93 -5.27 5.33
N ALA A 44 2.20 -5.80 4.13
CA ALA A 44 3.52 -5.74 3.53
C ALA A 44 3.99 -4.30 3.26
N LEU A 45 3.11 -3.44 2.75
CA LEU A 45 3.42 -2.05 2.44
C LEU A 45 3.70 -1.21 3.70
N ASN A 46 2.93 -1.42 4.77
CA ASN A 46 3.20 -0.74 6.04
C ASN A 46 4.47 -1.28 6.71
N GLY A 47 4.75 -2.58 6.63
CA GLY A 47 6.01 -3.16 7.13
C GLY A 47 7.25 -2.67 6.37
N LEU A 48 7.13 -2.34 5.07
CA LEU A 48 8.22 -1.71 4.32
C LEU A 48 8.51 -0.28 4.79
N ALA A 49 7.47 0.47 5.18
CA ALA A 49 7.64 1.81 5.74
C ALA A 49 8.38 1.78 7.08
N ASP A 50 8.15 0.73 7.87
CA ASP A 50 8.84 0.53 9.16
C ASP A 50 10.28 -0.01 8.98
N GLY A 51 10.58 -0.66 7.86
CA GLY A 51 11.84 -1.36 7.59
C GLY A 51 12.81 -0.69 6.63
N CYS A 52 12.53 0.53 6.15
CA CYS A 52 13.47 1.26 5.30
C CYS A 52 14.45 2.06 6.18
N PRO A 53 15.71 1.60 6.38
CA PRO A 53 16.74 2.48 6.93
C PRO A 53 16.90 3.63 5.94
N GLY A 54 16.46 4.82 6.32
CA GLY A 54 16.70 6.01 5.53
C GLY A 54 18.21 6.18 5.27
N PRO A 55 18.62 6.89 4.21
CA PRO A 55 20.03 7.13 3.90
C PRO A 55 20.76 8.05 4.90
N GLY A 56 20.37 8.06 6.18
CA GLY A 56 20.93 8.90 7.23
C GLY A 56 20.81 8.25 8.60
N GLY A 57 21.74 7.35 8.91
CA GLY A 57 21.89 6.73 10.23
C GLY A 57 23.30 6.23 10.40
N GLY A 58 24.23 7.16 10.58
CA GLY A 58 25.65 6.88 10.82
C GLY A 58 25.86 5.99 12.04
N GLY A 59 26.81 5.09 11.89
CA GLY A 59 27.28 4.18 12.93
C GLY A 59 28.60 3.55 12.50
N ASP A 60 29.53 4.37 12.00
CA ASP A 60 30.94 4.05 12.14
C ASP A 60 31.25 4.16 13.64
N SER A 61 31.31 3.04 14.33
CA SER A 61 31.92 2.88 15.66
C SER A 61 32.31 1.43 15.86
#